data_AF-A0A7C3PWW9-F1
#
_entry.id   AF-A0A7C3PWW9-F1
#
_cell.length_a   1.000
_cell.length_b   1.000
_cell.length_c   1.000
_cell.angle_alpha   90.00
_cell.angle_beta   90.00
_cell.angle_gamma   90.00
#
_symmetry.space_group_name_H-M   'P 1'
#
loop_
_entity.id
_entity.type
_entity.pdbx_description
1 polymer ?
#
loop_
_entity_poly.entity_id
_entity_poly.type
_entity_poly.pdbx_seq_one_letter_code
_entity_poly.pdbx_strand_id
1 'polypeptide(L)'
;MNRCVWTAVLACSALLLAAPGGYAQEVEKEKEAVQHDPVAVSSHDPAQCAGCSAEAIWAGFLEHLRKTGHEDLIPENLIPTEDLAERDALQVDLVREDPLKGILFKLSGDLVNLDALWRDAPPSPENLVKARALAAKLLESKDNYLAGYGSLYAAKADIQGGDCPKAVKALEALVKSCYFLPRKEARRELARAYSCAGDDTLALLELQFYMLDLPPESEADETWAQEELRKIRAKKQPGPLQSTEESMRSISGLISGLDVGEPTQAKERRVEDVLEKVAKLIEKMGGG
;
A
#
# COMPACT_ATOMS: atom_id res chain seq x y z
N MET A 1 -41.94 18.50 36.80
CA MET A 1 -41.21 18.69 38.08
C MET A 1 -39.72 18.58 37.75
N ASN A 2 -39.07 19.73 37.56
CA ASN A 2 -38.00 20.29 38.41
C ASN A 2 -36.73 19.41 38.44
N ARG A 3 -35.49 19.86 38.26
CA ARG A 3 -34.80 21.14 37.99
C ARG A 3 -33.31 20.72 37.77
N CYS A 4 -32.64 21.20 36.73
CA CYS A 4 -31.53 22.18 36.79
C CYS A 4 -30.68 22.19 38.08
N VAL A 5 -29.39 21.84 37.95
CA VAL A 5 -28.27 22.24 38.82
C VAL A 5 -27.09 22.63 37.91
N TRP A 6 -26.96 23.92 37.58
CA TRP A 6 -25.91 24.89 38.00
C TRP A 6 -24.53 24.70 37.30
N THR A 7 -24.13 25.51 36.30
CA THR A 7 -23.52 26.89 36.28
C THR A 7 -22.13 27.08 36.92
N ALA A 8 -21.30 27.81 36.15
CA ALA A 8 -20.14 28.66 36.52
C ALA A 8 -18.75 27.98 36.43
N VAL A 9 -17.68 28.54 35.84
CA VAL A 9 -17.29 29.95 35.56
C VAL A 9 -16.36 30.00 34.33
N LEU A 10 -16.74 30.81 33.34
CA LEU A 10 -15.83 31.53 32.43
C LEU A 10 -15.44 32.84 33.14
N ALA A 11 -14.15 33.13 33.30
CA ALA A 11 -13.53 34.47 33.31
C ALA A 11 -12.22 34.47 34.11
N CYS A 12 -11.11 34.72 33.44
CA CYS A 12 -10.12 35.67 33.96
C CYS A 12 -9.43 36.34 32.77
N SER A 13 -9.93 37.52 32.47
CA SER A 13 -9.40 38.45 31.48
C SER A 13 -8.10 39.09 31.96
N ALA A 14 -7.23 39.35 30.99
CA ALA A 14 -6.31 40.47 30.86
C ALA A 14 -6.30 41.54 31.97
N LEU A 15 -5.09 41.88 32.44
CA LEU A 15 -4.60 43.27 32.51
C LEU A 15 -3.19 43.32 33.15
N LEU A 16 -2.18 43.70 32.38
CA LEU A 16 -1.20 44.71 32.79
C LEU A 16 -0.45 45.27 31.57
N LEU A 17 -0.43 46.60 31.55
CA LEU A 17 -0.12 47.55 30.48
C LEU A 17 1.35 48.01 30.49
N ALA A 18 1.75 48.56 29.33
CA ALA A 18 2.66 49.71 29.12
C ALA A 18 4.20 49.52 29.04
N ALA A 19 4.72 49.45 27.78
CA ALA A 19 5.62 50.36 27.02
C ALA A 19 6.82 51.10 27.71
N PRO A 20 7.78 51.74 26.99
CA PRO A 20 8.16 51.80 25.55
C PRO A 20 9.70 51.63 25.31
N GLY A 21 10.16 51.71 24.06
CA GLY A 21 11.57 52.09 23.75
C GLY A 21 12.22 51.26 22.66
N GLY A 22 12.57 51.90 21.55
CA GLY A 22 13.12 51.25 20.36
C GLY A 22 14.60 50.88 20.45
N TYR A 23 15.06 50.14 19.46
CA TYR A 23 16.32 50.39 18.74
C TYR A 23 16.24 49.61 17.42
N ALA A 24 16.39 50.35 16.32
CA ALA A 24 16.71 49.83 14.99
C ALA A 24 18.23 49.73 14.85
N GLN A 25 18.68 49.06 13.77
CA GLN A 25 20.07 48.72 13.39
C GLN A 25 20.58 47.47 14.10
N GLU A 26 21.19 46.46 13.46
CA GLU A 26 22.08 46.51 12.30
C GLU A 26 22.38 45.04 11.91
N VAL A 27 21.96 44.53 10.74
CA VAL A 27 22.65 43.41 10.05
C VAL A 27 22.34 43.49 8.54
N GLU A 28 23.12 44.28 7.82
CA GLU A 28 23.36 44.08 6.38
C GLU A 28 24.77 43.52 6.19
N LYS A 29 24.92 42.70 5.13
CA LYS A 29 26.11 41.97 4.62
C LYS A 29 26.27 40.58 5.25
N GLU A 30 26.34 39.47 4.51
CA GLU A 30 26.84 39.26 3.15
C GLU A 30 25.86 38.43 2.30
N LYS A 31 25.59 38.94 1.10
CA LYS A 31 25.14 38.15 -0.05
C LYS A 31 26.39 37.66 -0.77
N GLU A 32 26.61 36.35 -0.80
CA GLU A 32 27.26 35.71 -1.93
C GLU A 32 26.29 34.66 -2.49
N ALA A 33 25.82 34.97 -3.70
CA ALA A 33 24.92 34.15 -4.47
C ALA A 33 25.73 33.04 -5.15
N VAL A 34 25.50 31.80 -4.73
CA VAL A 34 25.69 30.65 -5.63
C VAL A 34 24.31 30.35 -6.22
N GLN A 35 24.09 30.87 -7.43
CA GLN A 35 23.00 30.45 -8.30
C GLN A 35 23.22 28.97 -8.63
N HIS A 36 22.55 28.09 -7.90
CA HIS A 36 22.18 26.79 -8.44
C HIS A 36 20.81 26.96 -9.10
N ASP A 37 20.79 26.84 -10.42
CA ASP A 37 19.55 26.72 -11.17
C ASP A 37 18.70 25.60 -10.55
N PRO A 38 17.41 25.82 -10.28
CA PRO A 38 16.53 24.71 -9.93
C PRO A 38 16.39 23.83 -11.17
N VAL A 39 17.10 22.70 -11.17
CA VAL A 39 16.84 21.62 -12.11
C VAL A 39 15.34 21.31 -12.02
N ALA A 40 14.63 21.53 -13.11
CA ALA A 40 13.23 21.21 -13.24
C ALA A 40 13.04 19.72 -12.97
N VAL A 41 12.67 19.38 -11.74
CA VAL A 41 12.16 18.06 -11.39
C VAL A 41 10.87 17.94 -12.18
N SER A 42 10.91 17.11 -13.23
CA SER A 42 9.72 16.63 -13.93
C SER A 42 8.77 16.06 -12.87
N SER A 43 7.78 16.86 -12.49
CA SER A 43 6.66 16.48 -11.66
C SER A 43 5.83 15.47 -12.47
N HIS A 44 6.22 14.20 -12.42
CA HIS A 44 5.27 13.15 -12.74
C HIS A 44 4.24 13.14 -11.61
N ASP A 45 3.09 13.75 -11.90
CA ASP A 45 1.90 13.67 -11.08
C ASP A 45 1.60 12.19 -10.81
N PRO A 46 1.65 11.71 -9.55
CA PRO A 46 1.39 10.31 -9.22
C PRO A 46 -0.04 9.86 -9.54
N ALA A 47 -0.90 10.79 -9.98
CA ALA A 47 -2.31 10.56 -10.28
C ALA A 47 -2.60 10.04 -11.70
N GLN A 48 -1.63 10.02 -12.62
CA GLN A 48 -1.90 9.68 -14.05
C GLN A 48 -1.39 8.33 -14.55
N CYS A 49 -0.69 7.54 -13.73
CA CYS A 49 -0.23 6.23 -14.19
C CYS A 49 -1.26 5.14 -13.85
N ALA A 50 -2.04 4.73 -14.86
CA ALA A 50 -2.69 3.43 -14.84
C ALA A 50 -1.62 2.33 -14.83
N GLY A 51 -1.16 1.94 -13.63
CA GLY A 51 -0.29 0.79 -13.34
C GLY A 51 0.91 0.61 -14.29
N CYS A 52 2.06 1.22 -13.98
CA CYS A 52 3.31 1.00 -14.74
C CYS A 52 3.67 -0.49 -14.84
N SER A 53 4.23 -0.97 -15.95
CA SER A 53 4.72 -2.35 -16.02
C SER A 53 5.91 -2.57 -15.07
N ALA A 54 6.26 -3.83 -14.78
CA ALA A 54 7.41 -4.15 -13.92
C ALA A 54 8.71 -3.58 -14.50
N GLU A 55 8.87 -3.67 -15.82
CA GLU A 55 10.01 -3.15 -16.57
C GLU A 55 10.07 -1.62 -16.49
N ALA A 56 8.92 -0.94 -16.58
CA ALA A 56 8.86 0.51 -16.46
C ALA A 56 9.23 0.98 -15.04
N ILE A 57 8.77 0.28 -14.00
CA ILE A 57 9.15 0.56 -12.60
C ILE A 57 10.66 0.36 -12.42
N TRP A 58 11.20 -0.74 -12.94
CA TRP A 58 12.62 -1.06 -12.86
C TRP A 58 13.48 -0.01 -13.60
N ALA A 59 13.11 0.35 -14.82
CA ALA A 59 13.81 1.40 -15.58
C ALA A 59 13.78 2.75 -14.85
N GLY A 60 12.62 3.14 -14.31
CA GLY A 60 12.50 4.35 -13.50
C GLY A 60 13.36 4.31 -12.24
N PHE A 61 13.50 3.14 -11.61
CA PHE A 61 14.34 2.98 -10.43
C PHE A 61 15.82 3.15 -10.76
N LEU A 62 16.28 2.56 -11.86
CA LEU A 62 17.66 2.75 -12.33
C LEU A 62 17.94 4.22 -12.67
N GLU A 63 17.01 4.92 -13.31
CA GLU A 63 17.12 6.35 -13.57
C GLU A 63 17.17 7.18 -12.27
N HIS A 64 16.35 6.81 -11.27
CA HIS A 64 16.37 7.42 -9.95
C HIS A 64 17.73 7.27 -9.25
N LEU A 65 18.33 6.07 -9.29
CA LEU A 65 19.68 5.85 -8.74
C LEU A 65 20.73 6.73 -9.43
N ARG A 66 20.66 6.87 -10.76
CA ARG A 66 21.54 7.79 -11.51
C ARG A 66 21.38 9.23 -11.06
N LYS A 67 20.14 9.72 -10.99
CA LYS A 67 19.82 11.09 -10.59
C LYS A 67 20.21 11.41 -9.15
N THR A 68 20.19 10.41 -8.27
CA THR A 68 20.54 10.57 -6.85
C THR A 68 22.03 10.33 -6.56
N GLY A 69 22.84 10.02 -7.59
CA GLY A 69 24.28 9.81 -7.44
C GLY A 69 24.66 8.45 -6.86
N HIS A 70 23.78 7.45 -6.98
CA HIS A 70 23.95 6.08 -6.50
C HIS A 70 24.16 5.08 -7.65
N GLU A 71 24.84 5.51 -8.72
CA GLU A 71 25.12 4.69 -9.90
C GLU A 71 26.00 3.48 -9.57
N ASP A 72 26.85 3.61 -8.55
CA ASP A 72 27.72 2.56 -8.02
C ASP A 72 26.94 1.35 -7.45
N LEU A 73 25.66 1.55 -7.12
CA LEU A 73 24.79 0.50 -6.62
C LEU A 73 24.09 -0.29 -7.72
N ILE A 74 24.15 0.18 -8.96
CA ILE A 74 23.59 -0.50 -10.12
C ILE A 74 24.52 -1.67 -10.46
N PRO A 75 24.04 -2.93 -10.42
CA PRO A 75 24.87 -4.07 -10.81
C PRO A 75 25.41 -3.89 -12.23
N GLU A 76 26.71 -4.11 -12.43
CA GLU A 76 27.40 -3.89 -13.72
C GLU A 76 26.77 -4.68 -14.88
N ASN A 77 26.20 -5.84 -14.55
CA ASN A 77 25.47 -6.72 -15.46
C ASN A 77 24.07 -6.22 -15.85
N LEU A 78 23.63 -5.06 -15.33
CA LEU A 78 22.33 -4.43 -15.62
C LEU A 78 22.48 -3.06 -16.30
N ILE A 79 23.73 -2.69 -16.61
CA ILE A 79 24.06 -1.56 -17.48
C ILE A 79 23.80 -2.02 -18.92
N PRO A 80 23.03 -1.28 -19.75
CA PRO A 80 22.76 -1.71 -21.12
C PRO A 80 24.08 -1.81 -21.91
N THR A 81 24.52 -3.02 -22.19
CA THR A 81 25.58 -3.28 -23.19
C THR A 81 24.97 -3.27 -24.59
N GLU A 82 25.75 -2.85 -25.59
CA GLU A 82 25.32 -2.78 -26.99
C GLU A 82 25.05 -4.17 -27.60
N ASP A 83 25.43 -5.24 -26.91
CA ASP A 83 25.33 -6.61 -27.41
C ASP A 83 23.97 -7.24 -27.04
N LEU A 84 23.13 -7.46 -28.05
CA LEU A 84 21.75 -7.95 -27.91
C LEU A 84 21.69 -9.38 -27.34
N ALA A 85 22.74 -10.20 -27.52
CA ALA A 85 22.78 -11.58 -27.07
C ALA A 85 23.05 -11.72 -25.55
N GLU A 86 23.77 -10.77 -24.94
CA GLU A 86 24.00 -10.74 -23.48
C GLU A 86 22.81 -10.14 -22.72
N ARG A 87 22.02 -9.26 -23.37
CA ARG A 87 20.80 -8.69 -22.78
C ARG A 87 19.73 -9.72 -22.43
N ASP A 88 19.62 -10.80 -23.22
CA ASP A 88 18.65 -11.87 -22.95
C ASP A 88 19.11 -12.84 -21.84
N ALA A 89 20.42 -12.98 -21.62
CA ALA A 89 20.97 -13.84 -20.58
C ALA A 89 20.97 -13.21 -19.17
N LEU A 90 20.75 -11.89 -19.08
CA LEU A 90 20.83 -11.08 -17.86
C LEU A 90 19.47 -10.52 -17.41
N GLN A 91 18.36 -11.04 -17.95
CA GLN A 91 17.03 -10.64 -17.51
C GLN A 91 16.81 -11.07 -16.06
N VAL A 92 16.92 -10.12 -15.14
CA VAL A 92 16.40 -10.26 -13.78
C VAL A 92 14.91 -10.53 -13.92
N ASP A 93 14.46 -11.65 -13.36
CA ASP A 93 13.05 -11.99 -13.34
C ASP A 93 12.34 -11.06 -12.35
N LEU A 94 11.86 -9.91 -12.85
CA LEU A 94 11.15 -8.88 -12.08
C LEU A 94 9.79 -9.37 -11.54
N VAL A 95 9.34 -10.55 -11.98
CA VAL A 95 8.11 -11.20 -11.50
C VAL A 95 8.42 -12.09 -10.30
N ARG A 96 9.57 -12.78 -10.31
CA ARG A 96 10.00 -13.68 -9.23
C ARG A 96 10.77 -12.96 -8.12
N GLU A 97 11.65 -12.06 -8.48
CA GLU A 97 12.61 -11.43 -7.58
C GLU A 97 12.22 -9.99 -7.27
N ASP A 98 12.70 -9.51 -6.12
CA ASP A 98 12.62 -8.11 -5.73
C ASP A 98 14.03 -7.49 -5.72
N PRO A 99 14.60 -7.18 -6.90
CA PRO A 99 15.93 -6.60 -7.00
C PRO A 99 16.02 -5.19 -6.40
N LEU A 100 14.90 -4.45 -6.34
CA LEU A 100 14.85 -3.13 -5.72
C LEU A 100 15.23 -3.25 -4.25
N LYS A 101 14.59 -4.18 -3.53
CA LYS A 101 14.83 -4.37 -2.10
C LYS A 101 16.30 -4.64 -1.78
N GLY A 102 16.98 -5.45 -2.60
CA GLY A 102 18.41 -5.73 -2.43
C GLY A 102 19.29 -4.47 -2.53
N ILE A 103 18.97 -3.56 -3.47
CA ILE A 103 19.68 -2.29 -3.62
C ILE A 103 19.29 -1.32 -2.49
N LEU A 104 18.01 -1.22 -2.17
CA LEU A 104 17.49 -0.35 -1.12
C LEU A 104 18.02 -0.73 0.28
N PHE A 105 18.36 -2.00 0.52
CA PHE A 105 19.03 -2.44 1.75
C PHE A 105 20.40 -1.78 1.93
N LYS A 106 21.13 -1.51 0.84
CA LYS A 106 22.41 -0.79 0.89
C LYS A 106 22.20 0.70 1.23
N LEU A 107 21.02 1.25 0.89
CA LEU A 107 20.67 2.65 1.10
C LEU A 107 20.02 2.91 2.47
N SER A 108 19.36 1.93 3.08
CA SER A 108 18.61 2.13 4.32
C SER A 108 18.75 0.95 5.30
N GLY A 109 19.48 1.19 6.39
CA GLY A 109 19.54 0.26 7.52
C GLY A 109 18.20 0.09 8.24
N ASP A 110 17.32 1.10 8.23
CA ASP A 110 15.97 0.99 8.79
C ASP A 110 15.14 -0.05 8.02
N LEU A 111 15.28 -0.11 6.69
CA LEU A 111 14.61 -1.12 5.87
C LEU A 111 15.17 -2.53 6.14
N VAL A 112 16.48 -2.67 6.32
CA VAL A 112 17.11 -3.95 6.70
C VAL A 112 16.58 -4.44 8.05
N ASN A 113 16.57 -3.56 9.06
CA ASN A 113 16.07 -3.90 10.39
C ASN A 113 14.58 -4.24 10.38
N LEU A 114 13.80 -3.53 9.56
CA LEU A 114 12.38 -3.79 9.40
C LEU A 114 12.14 -5.15 8.74
N ASP A 115 12.86 -5.49 7.67
CA ASP A 115 12.73 -6.80 7.04
C ASP A 115 13.13 -7.94 7.98
N ALA A 116 14.25 -7.80 8.69
CA ALA A 116 14.71 -8.78 9.67
C ALA A 116 13.66 -9.02 10.78
N LEU A 117 13.00 -7.96 11.25
CA LEU A 117 11.94 -8.06 12.26
C LEU A 117 10.75 -8.91 11.78
N TRP A 118 10.41 -8.84 10.49
CA TRP A 118 9.32 -9.64 9.91
C TRP A 118 9.72 -11.06 9.53
N ARG A 119 11.01 -11.31 9.27
CA ARG A 119 11.53 -12.63 8.94
C ARG A 119 11.84 -13.48 10.17
N ASP A 120 12.47 -12.86 11.17
CA ASP A 120 13.18 -13.58 12.22
C ASP A 120 12.48 -13.48 13.59
N ALA A 121 11.58 -12.50 13.77
CA ALA A 121 10.90 -12.31 15.05
C ALA A 121 9.44 -12.79 14.98
N PRO A 122 8.95 -13.50 16.02
CA PRO A 122 7.53 -13.85 16.08
C PRO A 122 6.67 -12.58 16.22
N PRO A 123 5.44 -12.59 15.69
CA PRO A 123 4.52 -11.48 15.86
C PRO A 123 4.21 -11.30 17.35
N SER A 124 4.65 -10.18 17.91
CA SER A 124 4.39 -9.78 19.30
C SER A 124 3.99 -8.30 19.32
N PRO A 125 3.24 -7.83 20.33
CA PRO A 125 2.87 -6.41 20.43
C PRO A 125 4.08 -5.48 20.42
N GLU A 126 5.17 -5.85 21.09
CA GLU A 126 6.42 -5.09 21.10
C GLU A 126 7.07 -5.01 19.72
N ASN A 127 7.10 -6.14 18.99
CA ASN A 127 7.62 -6.18 17.63
C ASN A 127 6.75 -5.37 16.67
N LEU A 128 5.42 -5.37 16.84
CA LEU A 128 4.53 -4.53 16.03
C LEU A 128 4.77 -3.03 16.28
N VAL A 129 5.03 -2.61 17.52
CA VAL A 129 5.38 -1.22 17.83
C VAL A 129 6.70 -0.84 17.15
N LYS A 130 7.73 -1.69 17.26
CA LYS A 130 9.02 -1.48 16.58
C LYS A 130 8.88 -1.43 15.06
N ALA A 131 8.11 -2.35 14.48
CA ALA A 131 7.83 -2.41 13.06
C ALA A 131 7.17 -1.11 12.57
N ARG A 132 6.15 -0.63 13.29
CA ARG A 132 5.47 0.64 12.95
C ARG A 132 6.41 1.84 13.04
N ALA A 133 7.27 1.89 14.05
CA ALA A 133 8.22 2.99 14.21
C ALA A 133 9.24 3.03 13.06
N LEU A 134 9.80 1.89 12.67
CA LEU A 134 10.71 1.79 11.52
C LEU A 134 9.99 2.10 10.20
N ALA A 135 8.77 1.58 10.02
CA ALA A 135 7.96 1.88 8.84
C ALA A 135 7.62 3.38 8.72
N ALA A 136 7.33 4.06 9.83
CA ALA A 136 7.07 5.49 9.85
C ALA A 136 8.29 6.31 9.37
N LYS A 137 9.49 5.95 9.81
CA LYS A 137 10.73 6.60 9.30
C LYS A 137 10.91 6.42 7.80
N LEU A 138 10.62 5.23 7.27
CA LEU A 138 10.70 4.98 5.84
C LEU A 138 9.64 5.77 5.06
N LEU A 139 8.44 5.94 5.62
CA LEU A 139 7.38 6.77 5.04
C LEU A 139 7.74 8.26 4.98
N GLU A 140 8.58 8.73 5.90
CA GLU A 140 9.11 10.11 5.91
C GLU A 140 10.28 10.32 4.94
N SER A 141 10.76 9.24 4.29
CA SER A 141 11.82 9.32 3.29
C SER A 141 11.39 10.16 2.09
N LYS A 142 12.33 10.95 1.56
CA LYS A 142 12.16 11.64 0.26
C LYS A 142 12.26 10.69 -0.93
N ASP A 143 12.75 9.48 -0.70
CA ASP A 143 12.83 8.43 -1.71
C ASP A 143 11.50 7.65 -1.75
N ASN A 144 10.77 7.81 -2.86
CA ASN A 144 9.48 7.16 -3.09
C ASN A 144 9.55 5.63 -3.08
N TYR A 145 10.69 5.05 -3.47
CA TYR A 145 10.89 3.61 -3.45
C TYR A 145 11.00 3.12 -2.01
N LEU A 146 11.79 3.78 -1.17
CA LEU A 146 11.86 3.47 0.27
C LEU A 146 10.51 3.66 0.97
N ALA A 147 9.79 4.75 0.66
CA ALA A 147 8.45 5.01 1.19
C ALA A 147 7.44 3.93 0.77
N GLY A 148 7.59 3.34 -0.41
CA GLY A 148 6.80 2.20 -0.87
C GLY A 148 6.94 0.98 0.05
N TYR A 149 8.17 0.61 0.44
CA TYR A 149 8.38 -0.48 1.41
C TYR A 149 7.91 -0.10 2.81
N GLY A 150 8.11 1.15 3.24
CA GLY A 150 7.53 1.67 4.48
C GLY A 150 6.01 1.46 4.52
N SER A 151 5.33 1.77 3.41
CA SER A 151 3.87 1.56 3.26
C SER A 151 3.49 0.09 3.35
N LEU A 152 4.22 -0.81 2.69
CA LEU A 152 3.99 -2.25 2.75
C LEU A 152 4.05 -2.76 4.20
N TYR A 153 5.14 -2.49 4.90
CA TYR A 153 5.35 -3.01 6.25
C TYR A 153 4.44 -2.34 7.30
N ALA A 154 4.10 -1.06 7.13
CA ALA A 154 3.09 -0.40 7.94
C ALA A 154 1.73 -1.10 7.77
N ALA A 155 1.33 -1.39 6.53
CA ALA A 155 0.09 -2.11 6.26
C ALA A 155 0.09 -3.53 6.88
N LYS A 156 1.20 -4.27 6.78
CA LYS A 156 1.34 -5.58 7.46
C LYS A 156 1.16 -5.45 8.98
N ALA A 157 1.76 -4.43 9.59
CA ALA A 157 1.61 -4.18 11.03
C ALA A 157 0.18 -3.81 11.40
N ASP A 158 -0.51 -3.03 10.56
CA ASP A 158 -1.89 -2.63 10.76
C ASP A 158 -2.85 -3.83 10.63
N ILE A 159 -2.63 -4.74 9.67
CA ILE A 159 -3.36 -6.02 9.57
C ILE A 159 -3.19 -6.84 10.86
N GLN A 160 -1.94 -7.03 11.33
CA GLN A 160 -1.66 -7.78 12.56
C GLN A 160 -2.23 -7.10 13.81
N GLY A 161 -2.37 -5.77 13.79
CA GLY A 161 -2.99 -5.00 14.86
C GLY A 161 -4.51 -4.86 14.76
N GLY A 162 -5.15 -5.41 13.72
CA GLY A 162 -6.60 -5.32 13.49
C GLY A 162 -7.09 -4.01 12.86
N ASP A 163 -6.21 -3.08 12.48
CA ASP A 163 -6.56 -1.83 11.79
C ASP A 163 -6.59 -2.02 10.27
N CYS A 164 -7.48 -2.90 9.83
CA CYS A 164 -7.53 -3.39 8.46
C CYS A 164 -8.00 -2.34 7.41
N PRO A 165 -8.92 -1.40 7.70
CA PRO A 165 -9.28 -0.34 6.76
C PRO A 165 -8.08 0.55 6.37
N LYS A 166 -7.21 0.87 7.33
CA LYS A 166 -5.99 1.66 7.07
C LYS A 166 -5.01 0.89 6.18
N ALA A 167 -4.85 -0.41 6.44
CA ALA A 167 -4.02 -1.28 5.60
C ALA A 167 -4.56 -1.40 4.17
N VAL A 168 -5.87 -1.55 3.98
CA VAL A 168 -6.52 -1.61 2.64
C VAL A 168 -6.14 -0.38 1.82
N LYS A 169 -6.36 0.83 2.37
CA LYS A 169 -6.07 2.08 1.66
C LYS A 169 -4.60 2.18 1.24
N ALA A 170 -3.68 1.82 2.12
CA ALA A 170 -2.25 1.86 1.82
C ALA A 170 -1.88 0.86 0.71
N LEU A 171 -2.40 -0.36 0.77
CA LEU A 171 -2.09 -1.42 -0.19
C LEU A 171 -2.74 -1.20 -1.55
N GLU A 172 -3.95 -0.63 -1.62
CA GLU A 172 -4.58 -0.21 -2.87
C GLU A 172 -3.74 0.84 -3.61
N ALA A 173 -3.21 1.83 -2.88
CA ALA A 173 -2.29 2.81 -3.44
C ALA A 173 -0.99 2.15 -3.92
N LEU A 174 -0.48 1.18 -3.16
CA LEU A 174 0.78 0.50 -3.45
C LEU A 174 0.70 -0.38 -4.70
N VAL A 175 -0.39 -1.13 -4.88
CA VAL A 175 -0.63 -1.95 -6.08
C VAL A 175 -0.72 -1.10 -7.36
N LYS A 176 -1.16 0.16 -7.24
CA LYS A 176 -1.25 1.13 -8.34
C LYS A 176 0.05 1.94 -8.53
N SER A 177 1.01 1.84 -7.61
CA SER A 177 2.23 2.66 -7.60
C SER A 177 3.18 2.32 -8.75
N CYS A 178 3.89 3.33 -9.23
CA CYS A 178 5.01 3.23 -10.16
C CYS A 178 6.38 3.24 -9.47
N TYR A 179 6.39 3.27 -8.13
CA TYR A 179 7.61 3.25 -7.31
C TYR A 179 7.71 1.98 -6.45
N PHE A 180 6.96 0.94 -6.80
CA PHE A 180 6.90 -0.29 -6.02
C PHE A 180 6.77 -1.51 -6.92
N LEU A 181 7.78 -2.38 -6.86
CA LEU A 181 7.88 -3.56 -7.72
C LEU A 181 7.20 -4.82 -7.16
N PRO A 182 7.26 -5.17 -5.85
CA PRO A 182 6.74 -6.46 -5.38
C PRO A 182 5.22 -6.45 -5.23
N ARG A 183 4.52 -6.20 -6.34
CA ARG A 183 3.07 -6.10 -6.46
C ARG A 183 2.38 -7.39 -6.07
N LYS A 184 2.99 -8.54 -6.37
CA LYS A 184 2.51 -9.85 -5.88
C LYS A 184 2.32 -9.84 -4.37
N GLU A 185 3.34 -9.41 -3.62
CA GLU A 185 3.27 -9.34 -2.15
C GLU A 185 2.26 -8.29 -1.68
N ALA A 186 2.17 -7.14 -2.35
CA ALA A 186 1.14 -6.15 -2.02
C ALA A 186 -0.29 -6.69 -2.23
N ARG A 187 -0.56 -7.43 -3.33
CA ARG A 187 -1.85 -8.08 -3.57
C ARG A 187 -2.15 -9.15 -2.53
N ARG A 188 -1.15 -9.93 -2.15
CA ARG A 188 -1.24 -10.94 -1.10
C ARG A 188 -1.73 -10.33 0.22
N GLU A 189 -1.06 -9.26 0.65
CA GLU A 189 -1.43 -8.58 1.89
C GLU A 189 -2.74 -7.79 1.73
N LEU A 190 -3.07 -7.31 0.52
CA LEU A 190 -4.34 -6.62 0.25
C LEU A 190 -5.53 -7.59 0.38
N ALA A 191 -5.38 -8.83 -0.11
CA ALA A 191 -6.38 -9.88 0.09
C ALA A 191 -6.63 -10.16 1.59
N ARG A 192 -5.55 -10.22 2.38
CA ARG A 192 -5.65 -10.38 3.85
C ARG A 192 -6.30 -9.17 4.50
N ALA A 193 -5.95 -7.95 4.09
CA ALA A 193 -6.53 -6.72 4.59
C ALA A 193 -8.04 -6.65 4.32
N TYR A 194 -8.48 -7.00 3.11
CA TYR A 194 -9.90 -7.07 2.77
C TYR A 194 -10.63 -8.12 3.60
N SER A 195 -10.09 -9.34 3.74
CA SER A 195 -10.76 -10.37 4.54
C SER A 195 -10.83 -9.99 6.02
N CYS A 196 -9.78 -9.38 6.57
CA CYS A 196 -9.80 -8.81 7.91
C CYS A 196 -10.83 -7.68 8.07
N ALA A 197 -11.01 -6.83 7.05
CA ALA A 197 -12.04 -5.80 7.03
C ALA A 197 -13.47 -6.34 6.80
N GLY A 198 -13.63 -7.66 6.62
CA GLY A 198 -14.91 -8.31 6.31
C GLY A 198 -15.36 -8.16 4.85
N ASP A 199 -14.47 -7.74 3.94
CA ASP A 199 -14.73 -7.67 2.51
C ASP A 199 -14.25 -8.92 1.77
N ASP A 200 -14.93 -10.03 2.03
CA ASP A 200 -14.64 -11.31 1.42
C ASP A 200 -14.82 -11.32 -0.12
N THR A 201 -15.55 -10.38 -0.71
CA THR A 201 -15.68 -10.30 -2.19
C THR A 201 -14.40 -9.73 -2.80
N LEU A 202 -13.93 -8.59 -2.29
CA LEU A 202 -12.68 -8.00 -2.77
C LEU A 202 -11.47 -8.87 -2.44
N ALA A 203 -11.47 -9.54 -1.29
CA ALA A 203 -10.43 -10.52 -0.94
C ALA A 203 -10.32 -11.65 -1.97
N LEU A 204 -11.46 -12.20 -2.45
CA LEU A 204 -11.47 -13.23 -3.49
C LEU A 204 -10.89 -12.71 -4.81
N LEU A 205 -11.23 -11.48 -5.22
CA LEU A 205 -10.74 -10.89 -6.47
C LEU A 205 -9.23 -10.64 -6.42
N GLU A 206 -8.70 -10.17 -5.29
CA GLU A 206 -7.25 -10.00 -5.13
C GLU A 206 -6.49 -11.33 -5.12
N LEU A 207 -7.05 -12.39 -4.53
CA LEU A 207 -6.45 -13.73 -4.60
C LEU A 207 -6.42 -14.25 -6.05
N GLN A 208 -7.43 -13.94 -6.86
CA GLN A 208 -7.43 -14.31 -8.28
C GLN A 208 -6.35 -13.55 -9.06
N PHE A 209 -6.21 -12.23 -8.84
CA PHE A 209 -5.10 -11.47 -9.42
C PHE A 209 -3.74 -11.98 -8.95
N TYR A 210 -3.61 -12.29 -7.66
CA TYR A 210 -2.38 -12.87 -7.10
C TYR A 210 -2.00 -14.16 -7.82
N MET A 211 -2.95 -15.08 -8.02
CA MET A 211 -2.71 -16.34 -8.74
C MET A 211 -2.34 -16.14 -10.21
N LEU A 212 -2.95 -15.16 -10.89
CA LEU A 212 -2.56 -14.81 -12.27
C LEU A 212 -1.15 -14.23 -12.36
N ASP A 213 -0.70 -13.57 -11.30
CA ASP A 213 0.64 -12.97 -11.21
C ASP A 213 1.68 -13.99 -10.65
N LEU A 214 1.33 -15.27 -10.42
CA LEU A 214 2.25 -16.30 -9.93
C LEU A 214 3.12 -16.91 -11.06
N PRO A 215 4.42 -17.13 -10.80
CA PRO A 215 5.25 -17.99 -11.64
C PRO A 215 4.75 -19.44 -11.58
N PRO A 216 4.84 -20.21 -12.69
CA PRO A 216 4.29 -21.57 -12.77
C PRO A 216 4.92 -22.57 -11.78
N GLU A 217 6.12 -22.31 -11.27
CA GLU A 217 6.81 -23.16 -10.31
C GLU A 217 6.52 -22.82 -8.84
N SER A 218 5.66 -21.83 -8.57
CA SER A 218 5.38 -21.33 -7.21
C SER A 218 4.31 -22.14 -6.48
N GLU A 219 4.49 -23.47 -6.40
CA GLU A 219 3.50 -24.40 -5.82
C GLU A 219 3.06 -24.03 -4.40
N ALA A 220 3.99 -23.56 -3.56
CA ALA A 220 3.68 -23.17 -2.18
C ALA A 220 2.79 -21.93 -2.09
N ASP A 221 3.05 -20.92 -2.93
CA ASP A 221 2.25 -19.70 -3.01
C ASP A 221 0.87 -19.98 -3.61
N GLU A 222 0.81 -20.86 -4.61
CA GLU A 222 -0.45 -21.32 -5.22
C GLU A 222 -1.30 -22.09 -4.19
N THR A 223 -0.69 -23.04 -3.49
CA THR A 223 -1.35 -23.82 -2.43
C THR A 223 -1.92 -22.90 -1.35
N TRP A 224 -1.14 -21.92 -0.90
CA TRP A 224 -1.61 -20.92 0.06
C TRP A 224 -2.82 -20.13 -0.47
N ALA A 225 -2.75 -19.64 -1.71
CA ALA A 225 -3.85 -18.85 -2.30
C ALA A 225 -5.13 -19.69 -2.45
N GLN A 226 -5.00 -20.94 -2.89
CA GLN A 226 -6.12 -21.88 -2.98
C GLN A 226 -6.74 -22.18 -1.61
N GLU A 227 -5.92 -22.31 -0.56
CA GLU A 227 -6.41 -22.52 0.81
C GLU A 227 -7.19 -21.30 1.32
N GLU A 228 -6.71 -20.09 1.08
CA GLU A 228 -7.41 -18.85 1.45
C GLU A 228 -8.72 -18.68 0.66
N LEU A 229 -8.73 -18.99 -0.64
CA LEU A 229 -9.96 -19.03 -1.44
C LEU A 229 -10.98 -20.02 -0.85
N ARG A 230 -10.53 -21.21 -0.44
CA ARG A 230 -11.38 -22.22 0.20
C ARG A 230 -11.95 -21.72 1.52
N LYS A 231 -11.14 -21.08 2.37
CA LYS A 231 -11.58 -20.47 3.64
C LYS A 231 -12.68 -19.44 3.41
N ILE A 232 -12.48 -18.53 2.44
CA ILE A 232 -13.48 -17.48 2.15
C ILE A 232 -14.77 -18.09 1.58
N ARG A 233 -14.67 -19.07 0.67
CA ARG A 233 -15.84 -19.77 0.11
C ARG A 233 -16.64 -20.50 1.19
N ALA A 234 -15.97 -21.18 2.13
CA ALA A 234 -16.61 -21.87 3.23
C ALA A 234 -17.37 -20.92 4.19
N LYS A 235 -16.89 -19.69 4.38
CA LYS A 235 -17.62 -18.65 5.14
C LYS A 235 -18.90 -18.21 4.43
N LYS A 236 -18.85 -18.05 3.10
CA LYS A 236 -19.99 -17.59 2.29
C LYS A 236 -21.01 -18.67 1.93
N GLN A 237 -20.60 -19.94 1.87
CA GLN A 237 -21.48 -21.08 1.60
C GLN A 237 -21.32 -22.13 2.70
N PRO A 238 -22.06 -22.01 3.81
CA PRO A 238 -22.09 -23.07 4.81
C PRO A 238 -22.87 -24.28 4.26
N GLY A 239 -22.15 -25.28 3.73
CA GLY A 239 -22.70 -26.61 3.43
C GLY A 239 -23.40 -26.77 2.08
N PRO A 240 -23.71 -28.02 1.70
CA PRO A 240 -24.22 -28.36 0.37
C PRO A 240 -25.56 -27.66 0.16
N LEU A 241 -25.74 -27.10 -1.05
CA LEU A 241 -26.93 -26.41 -1.55
C LEU A 241 -28.17 -26.76 -0.72
N GLN A 242 -28.57 -25.85 0.17
CA GLN A 242 -29.82 -25.99 0.91
C GLN A 242 -30.92 -26.29 -0.09
N SER A 243 -31.78 -27.25 0.25
CA SER A 243 -32.86 -27.68 -0.62
C SER A 243 -33.64 -26.46 -1.14
N THR A 244 -34.09 -26.49 -2.39
CA THR A 244 -34.76 -25.36 -3.06
C THR A 244 -35.94 -24.82 -2.24
N GLU A 245 -36.56 -25.67 -1.41
CA GLU A 245 -37.63 -25.32 -0.49
C GLU A 245 -37.17 -24.51 0.74
N GLU A 246 -35.97 -24.78 1.28
CA GLU A 246 -35.37 -24.00 2.36
C GLU A 246 -34.86 -22.64 1.86
N SER A 247 -34.31 -22.59 0.64
CA SER A 247 -33.97 -21.34 -0.04
C SER A 247 -35.20 -20.45 -0.23
N MET A 248 -36.34 -21.00 -0.66
CA MET A 248 -37.57 -20.21 -0.84
C MET A 248 -38.15 -19.69 0.49
N ARG A 249 -38.03 -20.43 1.60
CA ARG A 249 -38.41 -19.92 2.93
C ARG A 249 -37.47 -18.82 3.42
N SER A 250 -36.17 -18.96 3.19
CA SER A 250 -35.16 -17.95 3.54
C SER A 250 -35.35 -16.65 2.75
N ILE A 251 -35.66 -16.75 1.45
CA ILE A 251 -35.96 -15.61 0.58
C ILE A 251 -37.27 -14.92 1.00
N SER A 252 -38.31 -15.70 1.35
CA SER A 252 -39.58 -15.15 1.85
C SER A 252 -39.42 -14.41 3.18
N GLY A 253 -38.52 -14.90 4.06
CA GLY A 253 -38.13 -14.22 5.29
C GLY A 253 -37.30 -12.94 5.08
N LEU A 254 -36.41 -12.93 4.08
CA LEU A 254 -35.62 -11.75 3.71
C LEU A 254 -36.46 -10.64 3.05
N ILE A 255 -37.43 -11.00 2.20
CA ILE A 255 -38.32 -10.03 1.55
C ILE A 255 -39.27 -9.37 2.56
N SER A 256 -39.61 -10.06 3.65
CA SER A 256 -40.50 -9.52 4.70
C SER A 256 -39.78 -8.56 5.67
N GLY A 257 -38.45 -8.48 5.62
CA GLY A 257 -37.63 -7.65 6.53
C GLY A 257 -36.74 -6.61 5.84
N LEU A 258 -36.79 -6.50 4.52
CA LEU A 258 -36.01 -5.50 3.77
C LEU A 258 -36.76 -4.16 3.75
N ASP A 259 -36.53 -3.38 4.80
CA ASP A 259 -36.61 -1.93 4.71
C ASP A 259 -35.54 -1.49 3.71
N VAL A 260 -35.97 -1.11 2.50
CA VAL A 260 -35.09 -0.70 1.40
C VAL A 260 -34.53 0.69 1.74
N GLY A 261 -33.52 0.72 2.61
CA GLY A 261 -32.76 1.92 2.91
C GLY A 261 -31.96 2.38 1.69
N GLU A 262 -31.90 3.70 1.48
CA GLU A 262 -31.20 4.34 0.37
C GLU A 262 -29.75 3.80 0.21
N PRO A 263 -29.27 3.57 -1.02
CA PRO A 263 -27.89 3.23 -1.26
C PRO A 263 -27.00 4.38 -0.78
N THR A 264 -26.15 4.12 0.20
CA THR A 264 -25.12 5.07 0.61
C THR A 264 -24.01 5.10 -0.44
N GLN A 265 -23.44 6.28 -0.73
CA GLN A 265 -22.33 6.44 -1.70
C GLN A 265 -21.16 5.46 -1.48
N ALA A 266 -20.94 5.01 -0.24
CA ALA A 266 -19.94 4.01 0.09
C ALA A 266 -20.25 2.62 -0.48
N LYS A 267 -21.53 2.23 -0.56
CA LYS A 267 -21.97 0.98 -1.20
C LYS A 267 -21.83 1.05 -2.72
N GLU A 268 -22.15 2.20 -3.32
CA GLU A 268 -22.03 2.42 -4.77
C GLU A 268 -20.57 2.33 -5.24
N ARG A 269 -19.65 3.03 -4.57
CA ARG A 269 -18.20 2.93 -4.86
C ARG A 269 -17.67 1.50 -4.74
N ARG A 270 -18.14 0.75 -3.75
CA ARG A 270 -17.74 -0.66 -3.57
C ARG A 270 -18.22 -1.55 -4.72
N VAL A 271 -19.39 -1.28 -5.29
CA VAL A 271 -19.88 -1.99 -6.47
C VAL A 271 -19.04 -1.63 -7.70
N GLU A 272 -18.72 -0.36 -7.89
CA GLU A 272 -17.83 0.10 -8.97
C GLU A 272 -16.46 -0.57 -8.91
N ASP A 273 -15.84 -0.62 -7.71
CA ASP A 273 -14.54 -1.29 -7.52
C ASP A 273 -14.61 -2.79 -7.86
N VAL A 274 -15.70 -3.47 -7.48
CA VAL A 274 -15.93 -4.87 -7.84
C VAL A 274 -16.07 -5.04 -9.34
N LEU A 275 -16.89 -4.21 -10.00
CA LEU A 275 -17.11 -4.26 -11.44
C LEU A 275 -15.83 -3.99 -12.23
N GLU A 276 -15.03 -3.00 -11.82
CA GLU A 276 -13.74 -2.68 -12.44
C GLU A 276 -12.76 -3.86 -12.33
N LYS A 277 -12.66 -4.48 -11.15
CA LYS A 277 -11.78 -5.64 -10.94
C LYS A 277 -12.25 -6.86 -11.72
N VAL A 278 -13.57 -7.11 -11.80
CA VAL A 278 -14.14 -8.21 -12.60
C VAL A 278 -13.86 -7.99 -14.09
N ALA A 279 -14.05 -6.77 -14.60
CA ALA A 279 -13.73 -6.44 -15.99
C ALA A 279 -12.25 -6.72 -16.31
N LYS A 280 -11.34 -6.26 -15.45
CA LYS A 280 -9.89 -6.51 -15.57
C LYS A 280 -9.52 -8.00 -15.51
N LEU A 281 -10.20 -8.79 -14.69
CA LEU A 281 -9.99 -10.25 -14.64
C LEU A 281 -10.44 -10.93 -15.94
N ILE A 282 -11.59 -10.53 -16.48
CA ILE A 282 -12.10 -11.07 -17.75
C ILE A 282 -11.13 -10.74 -18.89
N GLU A 283 -10.63 -9.50 -18.97
CA GLU A 283 -9.63 -9.10 -19.97
C GLU A 283 -8.34 -9.94 -19.86
N LYS A 284 -7.82 -10.13 -18.65
CA LYS A 284 -6.62 -10.95 -18.42
C LYS A 284 -6.82 -12.43 -18.75
N MET A 285 -8.01 -13.00 -18.52
CA MET A 285 -8.29 -14.42 -18.78
C MET A 285 -8.72 -14.70 -20.23
N GLY A 286 -9.34 -13.72 -20.91
CA GLY A 286 -9.85 -13.87 -22.27
C GLY A 286 -8.89 -13.44 -23.38
N GLY A 287 -7.79 -12.76 -23.04
CA GLY A 287 -6.76 -12.32 -23.99
C GLY A 287 -5.57 -13.28 -24.16
N GLY A 288 -5.69 -14.53 -23.66
CA GLY A 288 -4.69 -15.59 -23.79
C GLY A 288 -5.00 -16.56 -24.91
#